data_AF-A0A9W6XC31-F1
#
_entry.id   AF-A0A9W6XC31-F1
#
_cell.length_a   1.000
_cell.length_b   1.000
_cell.length_c   1.000
_cell.angle_alpha   90.00
_cell.angle_beta   90.00
_cell.angle_gamma   90.00
#
_symmetry.space_group_name_H-M   'P 1'
#
loop_
_entity.id
_entity.type
_entity.pdbx_description
1 polymer ?
#
loop_
_entity_poly.entity_id
_entity_poly.type
_entity_poly.pdbx_seq_one_letter_code
_entity_poly.pdbx_strand_id
1 'polypeptide(L)'
;MDLQHCHHKFRGFDIKVLAVVYSRFQEVMLLDADTLFFQSPMSLWDISKYKKTGTLFFNDRISYELSYLAKRTLSDTGEVDENVGAMHRFLAGFDVTPFEGLGVVAGDEARQTRVSRQMLGLDFSFQPSTFLLNSHVWKLRSGHQMDSSLLLWNKARQPRATAILASFVSLNGVPTPPSYGDKELYWLACELAETAYAFSDVAVGAVGWDLLASGVQDDGILCGDALQHYPVQIHPAKGPGFDVAPLYMNSDNIIKWGREGRRLHRTAARPAELYPGSFTDRKLLQTCPFDVTTLELAPLEAMLLAQRQQLYDEVAGWIGERSGTWWA
;
A
#
# COMPACT_ATOMS: atom_id res chain seq x y z
N MET A 1 -31.91 0.41 1.03
CA MET A 1 -30.74 1.29 0.80
C MET A 1 -31.27 2.68 0.57
N ASP A 2 -31.07 3.59 1.53
CA ASP A 2 -31.42 5.01 1.37
C ASP A 2 -30.17 5.83 0.99
N LEU A 3 -30.38 7.08 0.59
CA LEU A 3 -29.29 8.00 0.20
C LEU A 3 -28.31 8.28 1.35
N GLN A 4 -28.75 8.21 2.61
CA GLN A 4 -27.93 8.49 3.77
C GLN A 4 -26.92 7.37 4.03
N HIS A 5 -27.33 6.11 3.83
CA HIS A 5 -26.45 4.96 3.87
C HIS A 5 -25.38 5.05 2.78
N CYS A 6 -25.77 5.35 1.53
CA CYS A 6 -24.81 5.57 0.44
C CYS A 6 -23.86 6.73 0.76
N HIS A 7 -24.37 7.84 1.32
CA HIS A 7 -23.54 8.97 1.71
C HIS A 7 -22.50 8.59 2.76
N HIS A 8 -22.87 7.84 3.80
CA HIS A 8 -21.91 7.40 4.82
C HIS A 8 -20.86 6.44 4.25
N LYS A 9 -21.28 5.45 3.44
CA LYS A 9 -20.38 4.48 2.84
C LYS A 9 -19.34 5.16 1.95
N PHE A 10 -19.78 6.05 1.06
CA PHE A 10 -18.92 6.67 0.05
C PHE A 10 -18.28 7.99 0.50
N ARG A 11 -18.53 8.45 1.73
CA ARG A 11 -17.74 9.50 2.38
C ARG A 11 -16.58 8.93 3.22
N GLY A 12 -16.22 7.68 2.98
CA GLY A 12 -15.04 7.01 3.54
C GLY A 12 -14.04 6.61 2.46
N PHE A 13 -13.20 5.64 2.77
CA PHE A 13 -12.14 5.14 1.88
C PHE A 13 -12.66 4.59 0.54
N ASP A 14 -13.87 4.04 0.50
CA ASP A 14 -14.50 3.49 -0.72
C ASP A 14 -14.60 4.51 -1.87
N ILE A 15 -14.55 5.81 -1.57
CA ILE A 15 -14.55 6.86 -2.61
C ILE A 15 -13.39 6.71 -3.59
N LYS A 16 -12.24 6.19 -3.12
CA LYS A 16 -11.07 5.92 -3.94
C LYS A 16 -11.35 4.85 -4.99
N VAL A 17 -12.03 3.77 -4.58
CA VAL A 17 -12.46 2.71 -5.49
C VAL A 17 -13.43 3.26 -6.54
N LEU A 18 -14.39 4.09 -6.14
CA LEU A 18 -15.31 4.74 -7.07
C LEU A 18 -14.57 5.66 -8.06
N ALA A 19 -13.56 6.40 -7.60
CA ALA A 19 -12.75 7.24 -8.47
C ALA A 19 -11.99 6.42 -9.53
N VAL A 20 -11.44 5.27 -9.16
CA VAL A 20 -10.82 4.34 -10.12
C VAL A 20 -11.87 3.82 -11.11
N VAL A 21 -12.95 3.21 -10.62
CA VAL A 21 -13.95 2.51 -11.45
C VAL A 21 -14.69 3.47 -12.38
N TYR A 22 -15.25 4.56 -11.85
CA TYR A 22 -16.18 5.44 -12.58
C TYR A 22 -15.52 6.62 -13.30
N SER A 23 -14.23 6.89 -13.08
CA SER A 23 -13.53 7.88 -13.91
C SER A 23 -13.51 7.47 -15.38
N ARG A 24 -13.41 8.45 -16.29
CA ARG A 24 -13.33 8.17 -17.74
C ARG A 24 -11.93 7.77 -18.21
N PHE A 25 -10.93 7.85 -17.33
CA PHE A 25 -9.53 7.58 -17.66
C PHE A 25 -9.28 6.08 -17.80
N GLN A 26 -8.45 5.69 -18.76
CA GLN A 26 -8.00 4.30 -18.90
C GLN A 26 -6.87 3.99 -17.93
N GLU A 27 -5.91 4.92 -17.81
CA GLU A 27 -4.77 4.86 -16.91
C GLU A 27 -4.99 5.86 -15.78
N VAL A 28 -4.95 5.37 -14.54
CA VAL A 28 -5.26 6.14 -13.33
C VAL A 28 -4.06 6.06 -12.41
N MET A 29 -3.56 7.23 -11.99
CA MET A 29 -2.72 7.35 -10.81
C MET A 29 -3.60 7.89 -9.70
N LEU A 30 -3.90 7.04 -8.73
CA LEU A 30 -4.67 7.43 -7.55
C LEU A 30 -3.69 7.91 -6.47
N LEU A 31 -4.04 9.01 -5.81
CA LEU A 31 -3.20 9.73 -4.86
C LEU A 31 -4.03 10.17 -3.66
N ASP A 32 -3.45 10.06 -2.47
CA ASP A 32 -4.00 10.71 -1.29
C ASP A 32 -3.66 12.20 -1.26
N ALA A 33 -4.56 13.00 -0.69
CA ALA A 33 -4.46 14.46 -0.69
C ALA A 33 -3.28 14.99 0.15
N ASP A 34 -2.81 14.17 1.09
CA ASP A 34 -1.70 14.39 2.02
C ASP A 34 -0.41 13.66 1.59
N THR A 35 -0.33 13.28 0.31
CA THR A 35 0.91 12.75 -0.30
C THR A 35 1.85 13.89 -0.69
N LEU A 36 3.13 13.78 -0.30
CA LEU A 36 4.22 14.67 -0.69
C LEU A 36 5.27 13.90 -1.50
N PHE A 37 5.66 14.44 -2.65
CA PHE A 37 6.66 13.84 -3.53
C PHE A 37 8.05 14.47 -3.35
N PHE A 38 9.07 13.62 -3.26
CA PHE A 38 10.49 13.99 -3.33
C PHE A 38 11.05 13.90 -4.76
N GLN A 39 10.34 13.20 -5.64
CA GLN A 39 10.66 13.04 -7.06
C GLN A 39 9.38 13.05 -7.88
N SER A 40 9.48 13.39 -9.17
CA SER A 40 8.31 13.35 -10.05
C SER A 40 7.76 11.91 -10.13
N PRO A 41 6.45 11.68 -9.89
CA PRO A 41 5.84 10.36 -10.03
C PRO A 41 5.63 9.96 -11.50
N MET A 42 5.88 10.86 -12.45
CA MET A 42 5.60 10.60 -13.87
C MET A 42 6.43 9.46 -14.44
N SER A 43 7.64 9.23 -13.92
CA SER A 43 8.47 8.12 -14.39
C SER A 43 7.93 6.74 -13.99
N LEU A 44 6.94 6.67 -13.09
CA LEU A 44 6.28 5.41 -12.70
C LEU A 44 5.53 4.74 -13.87
N TRP A 45 4.98 5.55 -14.79
CA TRP A 45 4.35 5.05 -16.02
C TRP A 45 5.33 4.30 -16.93
N ASP A 46 6.62 4.64 -16.83
CA ASP A 46 7.65 4.07 -17.68
C ASP A 46 8.28 2.78 -17.13
N ILE A 47 7.98 2.44 -15.87
CA ILE A 47 8.55 1.27 -15.22
C ILE A 47 8.06 -0.01 -15.88
N SER A 48 8.98 -0.94 -16.15
CA SER A 48 8.65 -2.21 -16.80
C SER A 48 7.58 -3.00 -16.06
N LYS A 49 7.54 -2.95 -14.72
CA LYS A 49 6.48 -3.55 -13.91
C LYS A 49 5.10 -3.04 -14.33
N TYR A 50 4.89 -1.72 -14.31
CA TYR A 50 3.65 -1.11 -14.77
C TYR A 50 3.36 -1.40 -16.26
N LYS A 51 4.35 -1.23 -17.14
CA LYS A 51 4.19 -1.53 -18.58
C LYS A 51 3.90 -3.00 -18.87
N LYS A 52 4.23 -3.93 -17.98
CA LYS A 52 3.91 -5.36 -18.14
C LYS A 52 2.55 -5.72 -17.57
N THR A 53 2.14 -5.15 -16.45
CA THR A 53 0.93 -5.58 -15.73
C THR A 53 -0.22 -4.59 -15.85
N GLY A 54 0.05 -3.31 -16.08
CA GLY A 54 -0.94 -2.24 -15.97
C GLY A 54 -1.26 -1.85 -14.52
N THR A 55 -0.52 -2.35 -13.53
CA THR A 55 -0.68 -1.98 -12.11
C THR A 55 0.68 -1.76 -11.45
N LEU A 56 0.72 -0.89 -10.45
CA LEU A 56 1.88 -0.71 -9.58
C LEU A 56 1.41 -0.33 -8.18
N PHE A 57 1.77 -1.14 -7.19
CA PHE A 57 1.39 -1.00 -5.80
C PHE A 57 2.61 -0.80 -4.89
N PHE A 58 2.40 -0.21 -3.72
CA PHE A 58 3.44 0.04 -2.71
C PHE A 58 3.16 -0.79 -1.45
N ASN A 59 4.22 -1.18 -0.74
CA ASN A 59 4.10 -2.05 0.41
C ASN A 59 3.72 -1.26 1.66
N ASP A 60 2.86 -1.79 2.50
CA ASP A 60 2.62 -1.27 3.85
C ASP A 60 3.68 -1.84 4.84
N ARG A 61 3.68 -1.33 6.08
CA ARG A 61 4.56 -1.80 7.15
C ARG A 61 4.17 -3.20 7.54
N ILE A 62 5.17 -4.04 7.79
CA ILE A 62 4.99 -5.42 8.26
C ILE A 62 4.61 -5.40 9.75
N SER A 63 3.36 -5.03 10.01
CA SER A 63 2.77 -4.73 11.31
C SER A 63 1.40 -5.37 11.47
N TYR A 64 0.81 -5.31 12.66
CA TYR A 64 -0.56 -5.77 12.91
C TYR A 64 -0.81 -7.26 12.61
N GLU A 65 0.12 -8.14 13.01
CA GLU A 65 0.14 -9.59 12.76
C GLU A 65 -1.07 -10.39 13.28
N LEU A 66 -1.96 -9.74 14.06
CA LEU A 66 -3.22 -10.30 14.58
C LEU A 66 -4.47 -9.52 14.14
N SER A 67 -4.37 -8.57 13.20
CA SER A 67 -5.49 -7.76 12.72
C SER A 67 -5.69 -7.87 11.20
N TYR A 68 -6.83 -7.37 10.72
CA TYR A 68 -7.17 -7.28 9.29
C TYR A 68 -6.93 -8.60 8.53
N LEU A 69 -6.04 -8.62 7.51
CA LEU A 69 -5.74 -9.81 6.72
C LEU A 69 -5.21 -10.98 7.58
N ALA A 70 -4.43 -10.68 8.63
CA ALA A 70 -3.85 -11.68 9.52
C ALA A 70 -4.72 -12.01 10.73
N LYS A 71 -5.88 -11.38 10.91
CA LYS A 71 -6.75 -11.67 12.07
C LYS A 71 -7.06 -13.17 12.15
N ARG A 72 -6.72 -13.80 13.27
CA ARG A 72 -7.10 -15.19 13.54
C ARG A 72 -8.59 -15.25 13.85
N THR A 73 -9.27 -16.25 13.31
CA THR A 73 -10.68 -16.49 13.61
C THR A 73 -10.85 -17.91 14.13
N LEU A 74 -11.93 -18.10 14.89
CA LEU A 74 -12.29 -19.40 15.43
C LEU A 74 -12.59 -20.36 14.28
N SER A 75 -12.08 -21.57 14.39
CA SER A 75 -12.48 -22.71 13.57
C SER A 75 -13.89 -23.17 13.95
N ASP A 76 -14.48 -24.05 13.14
CA ASP A 76 -15.80 -24.63 13.38
C ASP A 76 -15.88 -25.44 14.69
N THR A 77 -14.72 -25.87 15.22
CA THR A 77 -14.61 -26.57 16.51
C THR A 77 -14.52 -25.62 17.72
N GLY A 78 -14.49 -24.30 17.49
CA GLY A 78 -14.36 -23.28 18.53
C GLY A 78 -12.92 -23.02 18.98
N GLU A 79 -11.91 -23.61 18.33
CA GLU A 79 -10.50 -23.33 18.60
C GLU A 79 -9.94 -22.29 17.62
N VAL A 80 -9.00 -21.46 18.07
CA VAL A 80 -8.33 -20.50 17.18
C VAL A 80 -7.31 -21.25 16.32
N ASP A 81 -7.49 -21.19 14.99
CA ASP A 81 -6.48 -21.70 14.07
C ASP A 81 -5.38 -20.65 13.88
N GLU A 82 -4.22 -20.90 14.49
CA GLU A 82 -3.05 -20.01 14.45
C GLU A 82 -2.38 -19.94 13.06
N ASN A 83 -2.66 -20.91 12.18
CA ASN A 83 -2.09 -20.99 10.84
C ASN A 83 -3.00 -20.40 9.76
N VAL A 84 -4.23 -20.03 10.10
CA VAL A 84 -5.22 -19.50 9.15
C VAL A 84 -5.74 -18.14 9.61
N GLY A 85 -5.36 -17.09 8.87
CA GLY A 85 -5.88 -15.73 9.03
C GLY A 85 -7.18 -15.44 8.26
N ALA A 86 -7.70 -14.23 8.41
CA ALA A 86 -8.92 -13.76 7.74
C ALA A 86 -8.78 -13.71 6.22
N MET A 87 -7.61 -13.34 5.70
CA MET A 87 -7.34 -13.33 4.26
C MET A 87 -7.49 -14.71 3.63
N HIS A 88 -6.94 -15.75 4.26
CA HIS A 88 -7.02 -17.12 3.75
C HIS A 88 -8.48 -17.57 3.60
N ARG A 89 -9.31 -17.33 4.63
CA ARG A 89 -10.73 -17.66 4.62
C ARG A 89 -11.52 -16.82 3.61
N PHE A 90 -11.21 -15.53 3.52
CA PHE A 90 -11.82 -14.64 2.53
C PHE A 90 -11.55 -15.14 1.10
N LEU A 91 -10.29 -15.45 0.78
CA LEU A 91 -9.88 -15.94 -0.53
C LEU A 91 -10.49 -17.31 -0.86
N ALA A 92 -10.50 -18.25 0.10
CA ALA A 92 -11.10 -19.58 -0.09
C ALA A 92 -12.62 -19.51 -0.29
N GLY A 93 -13.30 -18.57 0.39
CA GLY A 93 -14.75 -18.38 0.29
C GLY A 93 -15.20 -17.51 -0.88
N PHE A 94 -14.28 -16.97 -1.69
CA PHE A 94 -14.63 -16.07 -2.80
C PHE A 94 -14.98 -16.87 -4.07
N ASP A 95 -16.17 -16.61 -4.64
CA ASP A 95 -16.57 -17.19 -5.93
C ASP A 95 -16.11 -16.30 -7.09
N VAL A 96 -15.12 -16.77 -7.84
CA VAL A 96 -14.57 -16.06 -9.00
C VAL A 96 -15.35 -16.31 -10.30
N THR A 97 -16.25 -17.31 -10.31
CA THR A 97 -17.01 -17.76 -11.49
C THR A 97 -17.69 -16.61 -12.25
N PRO A 98 -18.33 -15.62 -11.59
CA PRO A 98 -18.99 -14.51 -12.28
C PRO A 98 -18.05 -13.63 -13.13
N PHE A 99 -16.74 -13.70 -12.89
CA PHE A 99 -15.74 -12.81 -13.51
C PHE A 99 -14.89 -13.49 -14.59
N GLU A 100 -15.00 -14.82 -14.75
CA GLU A 100 -14.16 -15.62 -15.66
C GLU A 100 -14.22 -15.16 -17.12
N GLY A 101 -15.37 -14.62 -17.56
CA GLY A 101 -15.55 -14.12 -18.92
C GLY A 101 -14.75 -12.85 -19.26
N LEU A 102 -14.13 -12.20 -18.28
CA LEU A 102 -13.38 -10.96 -18.47
C LEU A 102 -11.88 -11.22 -18.70
N GLY A 103 -11.25 -10.37 -19.51
CA GLY A 103 -9.84 -10.49 -19.87
C GLY A 103 -8.87 -10.26 -18.70
N VAL A 104 -7.68 -10.84 -18.82
CA VAL A 104 -6.58 -10.74 -17.85
C VAL A 104 -5.27 -10.43 -18.55
N VAL A 105 -4.30 -9.91 -17.80
CA VAL A 105 -2.91 -9.85 -18.23
C VAL A 105 -2.22 -11.15 -17.84
N ALA A 106 -1.67 -11.87 -18.81
CA ALA A 106 -0.89 -13.07 -18.53
C ALA A 106 0.37 -12.74 -17.72
N GLY A 107 0.63 -13.51 -16.67
CA GLY A 107 1.87 -13.40 -15.91
C GLY A 107 3.04 -14.09 -16.62
N ASP A 108 4.26 -13.60 -16.35
CA ASP A 108 5.50 -14.27 -16.76
C ASP A 108 5.64 -15.67 -16.10
N GLU A 109 4.84 -15.95 -15.06
CA GLU A 109 4.80 -17.20 -14.29
C GLU A 109 4.04 -18.35 -14.96
N ALA A 110 3.49 -18.18 -16.16
CA ALA A 110 2.74 -19.22 -16.89
C ALA A 110 3.55 -20.51 -17.19
N ARG A 111 4.85 -20.57 -16.81
CA ARG A 111 5.74 -21.73 -16.95
C ARG A 111 6.20 -22.36 -15.62
N GLN A 112 5.77 -21.86 -14.46
CA GLN A 112 6.11 -22.47 -13.17
C GLN A 112 4.98 -23.40 -12.68
N THR A 113 5.39 -24.46 -11.98
CA THR A 113 4.57 -25.60 -11.55
C THR A 113 3.26 -25.14 -10.93
N ARG A 114 2.11 -25.59 -11.47
CA ARG A 114 0.80 -25.32 -10.86
C ARG A 114 0.82 -25.78 -9.40
N VAL A 115 0.73 -24.83 -8.48
CA VAL A 115 0.64 -25.10 -7.05
C VAL A 115 -0.74 -25.70 -6.77
N SER A 116 -0.81 -26.65 -5.82
CA SER A 116 -2.09 -27.19 -5.36
C SER A 116 -3.06 -26.07 -4.97
N ARG A 117 -4.31 -26.13 -5.44
CA ARG A 117 -5.39 -25.24 -4.98
C ARG A 117 -5.95 -25.64 -3.63
N GLN A 118 -5.52 -26.78 -3.09
CA GLN A 118 -5.81 -27.19 -1.73
C GLN A 118 -4.59 -26.92 -0.86
N MET A 119 -4.73 -25.97 0.07
CA MET A 119 -3.67 -25.50 0.96
C MET A 119 -4.28 -25.11 2.31
N LEU A 120 -3.56 -25.36 3.41
CA LEU A 120 -4.01 -24.99 4.76
C LEU A 120 -5.40 -25.58 5.14
N GLY A 121 -5.78 -26.73 4.55
CA GLY A 121 -7.11 -27.31 4.76
C GLY A 121 -8.25 -26.54 4.07
N LEU A 122 -7.93 -25.56 3.22
CA LEU A 122 -8.87 -24.76 2.44
C LEU A 122 -8.78 -25.12 0.96
N ASP A 123 -9.90 -24.97 0.26
CA ASP A 123 -10.00 -25.13 -1.18
C ASP A 123 -10.20 -23.75 -1.83
N PHE A 124 -9.39 -23.44 -2.83
CA PHE A 124 -9.40 -22.14 -3.51
C PHE A 124 -9.97 -22.29 -4.93
N SER A 125 -10.96 -21.45 -5.27
CA SER A 125 -11.64 -21.45 -6.58
C SER A 125 -10.77 -20.91 -7.72
N PHE A 126 -9.65 -20.28 -7.40
CA PHE A 126 -8.68 -19.68 -8.32
C PHE A 126 -7.27 -20.25 -8.06
N GLN A 127 -6.27 -19.89 -8.86
CA GLN A 127 -4.87 -20.23 -8.66
C GLN A 127 -4.14 -19.12 -7.90
N PRO A 128 -3.73 -19.34 -6.63
CA PRO A 128 -2.89 -18.39 -5.91
C PRO A 128 -1.56 -18.12 -6.62
N SER A 129 -1.17 -16.86 -6.68
CA SER A 129 0.08 -16.40 -7.29
C SER A 129 1.29 -16.71 -6.42
N THR A 130 2.48 -16.80 -7.03
CA THR A 130 3.74 -16.95 -6.28
C THR A 130 3.99 -15.76 -5.35
N PHE A 131 3.57 -14.55 -5.75
CA PHE A 131 3.63 -13.37 -4.88
C PHE A 131 2.79 -13.58 -3.62
N LEU A 132 1.51 -13.96 -3.76
CA LEU A 132 0.62 -14.17 -2.62
C LEU A 132 1.22 -15.17 -1.64
N LEU A 133 1.64 -16.34 -2.12
CA LEU A 133 2.20 -17.40 -1.27
C LEU A 133 3.49 -17.00 -0.55
N ASN A 134 4.26 -16.06 -1.12
CA ASN A 134 5.48 -15.55 -0.52
C ASN A 134 5.29 -14.30 0.34
N SER A 135 4.14 -13.64 0.25
CA SER A 135 3.83 -12.39 0.94
C SER A 135 3.88 -12.52 2.46
N HIS A 136 4.13 -11.39 3.14
CA HIS A 136 4.13 -11.35 4.60
C HIS A 136 2.73 -11.58 5.18
N VAL A 137 1.69 -11.16 4.47
CA VAL A 137 0.30 -11.36 4.89
C VAL A 137 -0.15 -12.83 4.80
N TRP A 138 0.30 -13.58 3.78
CA TRP A 138 0.06 -15.03 3.71
C TRP A 138 0.77 -15.79 4.81
N LYS A 139 2.00 -15.37 5.13
CA LYS A 139 2.78 -15.90 6.27
C LYS A 139 2.30 -15.37 7.63
N LEU A 140 1.21 -14.60 7.66
CA LEU A 140 0.60 -14.02 8.87
C LEU A 140 1.55 -13.15 9.70
N ARG A 141 2.54 -12.55 9.04
CA ARG A 141 3.51 -11.61 9.63
C ARG A 141 3.00 -10.18 9.67
N SER A 142 1.98 -9.87 8.87
CA SER A 142 1.35 -8.56 8.84
C SER A 142 -0.15 -8.64 8.57
N GLY A 143 -0.90 -7.70 9.14
CA GLY A 143 -2.30 -7.46 8.80
C GLY A 143 -2.50 -6.70 7.50
N HIS A 144 -1.44 -6.16 6.91
CA HIS A 144 -1.50 -5.28 5.74
C HIS A 144 -0.43 -5.61 4.72
N GLN A 145 -0.79 -5.55 3.44
CA GLN A 145 0.18 -5.73 2.35
C GLN A 145 0.43 -4.42 1.63
N MET A 146 -0.63 -3.64 1.40
CA MET A 146 -0.60 -2.52 0.47
C MET A 146 -0.81 -1.16 1.16
N ASP A 147 0.07 -0.23 0.83
CA ASP A 147 -0.12 1.21 1.00
C ASP A 147 -0.92 1.74 -0.21
N SER A 148 -2.05 2.41 0.05
CA SER A 148 -2.95 2.95 -0.99
C SER A 148 -2.89 4.47 -1.13
N SER A 149 -1.83 5.09 -0.59
CA SER A 149 -1.58 6.52 -0.73
C SER A 149 -1.21 6.89 -2.17
N LEU A 150 -0.59 5.96 -2.89
CA LEU A 150 -0.28 6.04 -4.32
C LEU A 150 -0.47 4.65 -4.94
N LEU A 151 -1.18 4.58 -6.06
CA LEU A 151 -1.19 3.40 -6.92
C LEU A 151 -1.38 3.78 -8.38
N LEU A 152 -0.92 2.92 -9.28
CA LEU A 152 -1.23 3.02 -10.70
C LEU A 152 -2.15 1.87 -11.11
N TRP A 153 -3.15 2.18 -11.94
CA TRP A 153 -4.14 1.23 -12.43
C TRP A 153 -4.52 1.49 -13.88
N ASN A 154 -4.39 0.48 -14.74
CA ASN A 154 -4.81 0.53 -16.14
C ASN A 154 -6.08 -0.33 -16.33
N LYS A 155 -7.24 0.33 -16.39
CA LYS A 155 -8.54 -0.35 -16.53
C LYS A 155 -8.68 -1.12 -17.84
N ALA A 156 -8.08 -0.62 -18.92
CA ALA A 156 -8.14 -1.30 -20.22
C ALA A 156 -7.38 -2.63 -20.19
N ARG A 157 -6.31 -2.72 -19.40
CA ARG A 157 -5.52 -3.95 -19.22
C ARG A 157 -6.05 -4.87 -18.13
N GLN A 158 -6.75 -4.31 -17.14
CA GLN A 158 -7.23 -5.03 -15.97
C GLN A 158 -8.77 -5.13 -15.91
N PRO A 159 -9.48 -5.56 -16.98
CA PRO A 159 -10.95 -5.52 -16.97
C PRO A 159 -11.56 -6.47 -15.93
N ARG A 160 -11.01 -7.69 -15.77
CA ARG A 160 -11.49 -8.63 -14.73
C ARG A 160 -11.26 -8.10 -13.32
N ALA A 161 -10.05 -7.68 -13.00
CA ALA A 161 -9.74 -7.11 -11.69
C ALA A 161 -10.53 -5.81 -11.42
N THR A 162 -10.80 -4.99 -12.44
CA THR A 162 -11.62 -3.78 -12.28
C THR A 162 -13.06 -4.14 -11.93
N ALA A 163 -13.62 -5.20 -12.52
CA ALA A 163 -14.96 -5.68 -12.16
C ALA A 163 -15.02 -6.26 -10.75
N ILE A 164 -14.01 -7.04 -10.33
CA ILE A 164 -13.91 -7.56 -8.96
C ILE A 164 -13.76 -6.40 -7.97
N LEU A 165 -12.88 -5.44 -8.25
CA LEU A 165 -12.69 -4.24 -7.42
C LEU A 165 -13.99 -3.45 -7.25
N ALA A 166 -14.73 -3.23 -8.34
CA ALA A 166 -16.04 -2.60 -8.28
C ALA A 166 -17.04 -3.41 -7.44
N SER A 167 -16.97 -4.74 -7.50
CA SER A 167 -17.86 -5.63 -6.77
C SER A 167 -17.69 -5.53 -5.25
N PHE A 168 -16.47 -5.29 -4.75
CA PHE A 168 -16.21 -5.16 -3.30
C PHE A 168 -16.93 -3.99 -2.63
N VAL A 169 -17.19 -2.92 -3.36
CA VAL A 169 -17.88 -1.71 -2.86
C VAL A 169 -19.33 -1.64 -3.32
N SER A 170 -19.75 -2.56 -4.21
CA SER A 170 -21.12 -2.67 -4.71
C SER A 170 -22.06 -3.31 -3.70
N LEU A 171 -23.36 -3.14 -3.91
CA LEU A 171 -24.42 -3.68 -3.06
C LEU A 171 -24.97 -4.98 -3.64
N ASN A 172 -24.07 -5.89 -4.01
CA ASN A 172 -24.33 -7.09 -4.79
C ASN A 172 -24.14 -8.40 -4.01
N GLY A 173 -23.88 -8.31 -2.70
CA GLY A 173 -23.65 -9.48 -1.84
C GLY A 173 -22.24 -10.06 -1.91
N VAL A 174 -21.34 -9.51 -2.73
CA VAL A 174 -19.92 -9.89 -2.72
C VAL A 174 -19.28 -9.39 -1.42
N PRO A 175 -18.57 -10.24 -0.66
CA PRO A 175 -17.93 -9.83 0.57
C PRO A 175 -16.79 -8.84 0.30
N THR A 176 -16.64 -7.86 1.18
CA THR A 176 -15.49 -6.95 1.16
C THR A 176 -14.29 -7.62 1.82
N PRO A 177 -13.06 -7.44 1.30
CA PRO A 177 -11.85 -7.93 1.95
C PRO A 177 -11.68 -7.44 3.40
N PRO A 178 -11.04 -8.24 4.28
CA PRO A 178 -10.74 -7.82 5.66
C PRO A 178 -9.60 -6.78 5.69
N SER A 179 -9.95 -5.54 5.37
CA SER A 179 -9.03 -4.41 5.12
C SER A 179 -9.29 -3.24 6.08
N TYR A 180 -8.25 -2.43 6.33
CA TYR A 180 -8.45 -1.08 6.87
C TYR A 180 -8.77 -0.14 5.71
N GLY A 181 -10.04 0.21 5.54
CA GLY A 181 -10.49 0.97 4.38
C GLY A 181 -10.29 0.19 3.08
N ASP A 182 -9.88 0.88 2.03
CA ASP A 182 -9.82 0.37 0.66
C ASP A 182 -8.49 -0.32 0.30
N LYS A 183 -7.47 -0.20 1.14
CA LYS A 183 -6.09 -0.43 0.71
C LYS A 183 -5.79 -1.83 0.17
N GLU A 184 -6.37 -2.88 0.76
CA GLU A 184 -6.15 -4.25 0.30
C GLU A 184 -7.02 -4.62 -0.90
N LEU A 185 -8.04 -3.82 -1.24
CA LEU A 185 -9.03 -4.17 -2.28
C LEU A 185 -8.38 -4.26 -3.67
N TYR A 186 -7.44 -3.38 -3.99
CA TYR A 186 -6.87 -3.31 -5.34
C TYR A 186 -6.08 -4.56 -5.71
N TRP A 187 -5.15 -4.97 -4.86
CA TRP A 187 -4.29 -6.11 -5.17
C TRP A 187 -5.03 -7.45 -4.98
N LEU A 188 -5.95 -7.54 -4.01
CA LEU A 188 -6.79 -8.73 -3.87
C LEU A 188 -7.75 -8.90 -5.06
N ALA A 189 -8.22 -7.81 -5.66
CA ALA A 189 -8.97 -7.89 -6.91
C ALA A 189 -8.12 -8.43 -8.06
N CYS A 190 -6.83 -8.09 -8.12
CA CYS A 190 -5.91 -8.69 -9.09
C CYS A 190 -5.65 -10.17 -8.80
N GLU A 191 -5.42 -10.52 -7.54
CA GLU A 191 -5.18 -11.91 -7.12
C GLU A 191 -6.36 -12.83 -7.48
N LEU A 192 -7.58 -12.43 -7.11
CA LEU A 192 -8.81 -13.16 -7.46
C LEU A 192 -9.12 -13.16 -8.96
N ALA A 193 -8.62 -12.18 -9.70
CA ALA A 193 -8.75 -12.16 -11.16
C ALA A 193 -7.78 -13.14 -11.85
N GLU A 194 -6.80 -13.70 -11.15
CA GLU A 194 -5.69 -14.46 -11.75
C GLU A 194 -4.97 -13.65 -12.86
N THR A 195 -4.88 -12.32 -12.66
CA THR A 195 -4.21 -11.40 -13.59
C THR A 195 -2.85 -10.99 -13.04
N ALA A 196 -1.87 -10.75 -13.90
CA ALA A 196 -0.57 -10.26 -13.47
C ALA A 196 -0.70 -8.86 -12.83
N TYR A 197 -0.02 -8.66 -11.69
CA TYR A 197 0.09 -7.38 -11.00
C TYR A 197 1.49 -7.18 -10.45
N ALA A 198 1.84 -5.96 -10.02
CA ALA A 198 3.18 -5.66 -9.54
C ALA A 198 3.19 -4.80 -8.27
N PHE A 199 4.05 -5.17 -7.34
CA PHE A 199 4.44 -4.38 -6.18
C PHE A 199 5.83 -3.78 -6.37
N SER A 200 6.08 -2.67 -5.65
CA SER A 200 7.40 -2.14 -5.36
C SER A 200 8.33 -3.23 -4.81
N ASP A 201 9.57 -3.27 -5.30
CA ASP A 201 10.63 -4.13 -4.76
C ASP A 201 11.17 -3.62 -3.41
N VAL A 202 10.81 -2.38 -3.05
CA VAL A 202 11.30 -1.68 -1.87
C VAL A 202 10.21 -1.64 -0.80
N ALA A 203 10.59 -1.95 0.44
CA ALA A 203 9.73 -1.85 1.61
C ALA A 203 9.47 -0.38 1.95
N VAL A 204 8.35 -0.13 2.64
CA VAL A 204 8.13 1.17 3.28
C VAL A 204 9.17 1.44 4.37
N GLY A 205 9.67 2.67 4.38
CA GLY A 205 10.54 3.23 5.38
C GLY A 205 9.82 4.19 6.33
N ALA A 206 10.60 4.97 7.07
CA ALA A 206 10.08 6.05 7.89
C ALA A 206 10.83 7.38 7.66
N VAL A 207 10.11 8.48 7.86
CA VAL A 207 10.66 9.83 7.98
C VAL A 207 10.13 10.47 9.26
N GLY A 208 11.02 11.04 10.06
CA GLY A 208 10.63 11.63 11.34
C GLY A 208 11.80 12.17 12.16
N TRP A 209 11.48 12.79 13.30
CA TRP A 209 12.44 13.37 14.24
C TRP A 209 12.70 12.48 15.46
N ASP A 210 11.94 11.40 15.64
CA ASP A 210 12.00 10.54 16.83
C ASP A 210 12.96 9.37 16.56
N LEU A 211 14.25 9.69 16.57
CA LEU A 211 15.34 8.73 16.41
C LEU A 211 15.64 8.06 17.76
N LEU A 212 15.10 6.85 17.97
CA LEU A 212 15.32 6.09 19.21
C LEU A 212 16.72 5.47 19.24
N ALA A 213 17.22 5.05 18.08
CA ALA A 213 18.59 4.57 17.91
C ALA A 213 19.10 4.94 16.50
N SER A 214 20.27 5.57 16.42
CA SER A 214 20.94 5.80 15.13
C SER A 214 21.44 4.47 14.57
N GLY A 215 21.14 4.20 13.30
CA GLY A 215 21.56 2.99 12.61
C GLY A 215 22.54 3.28 11.47
N VAL A 216 23.69 2.62 11.47
CA VAL A 216 24.69 2.71 10.39
C VAL A 216 24.64 1.47 9.49
N GLN A 217 24.30 0.31 10.06
CA GLN A 217 24.22 -0.98 9.35
C GLN A 217 23.02 -1.78 9.86
N ASP A 218 21.82 -1.24 9.62
CA ASP A 218 20.56 -1.90 9.96
C ASP A 218 20.41 -2.24 11.45
N ASP A 219 20.93 -1.36 12.30
CA ASP A 219 20.93 -1.45 13.76
C ASP A 219 20.17 -0.29 14.44
N GLY A 220 19.50 0.55 13.64
CA GLY A 220 18.76 1.73 14.10
C GLY A 220 17.27 1.50 14.32
N ILE A 221 16.64 2.50 14.95
CA ILE A 221 15.20 2.58 15.17
C ILE A 221 14.78 4.04 14.97
N LEU A 222 13.94 4.28 13.95
CA LEU A 222 13.42 5.61 13.62
C LEU A 222 11.90 5.59 13.62
N CYS A 223 11.28 6.40 14.48
CA CYS A 223 9.84 6.58 14.51
C CYS A 223 9.42 7.76 13.62
N GLY A 224 8.34 7.56 12.88
CA GLY A 224 7.78 8.61 12.03
C GLY A 224 6.76 8.11 11.03
N ASP A 225 6.43 8.96 10.07
CA ASP A 225 5.43 8.70 9.04
C ASP A 225 6.01 7.82 7.92
N ALA A 226 5.12 7.20 7.13
CA ALA A 226 5.50 6.29 6.06
C ALA A 226 6.29 7.02 4.97
N LEU A 227 7.46 6.48 4.63
CA LEU A 227 8.30 6.95 3.53
C LEU A 227 8.40 5.86 2.48
N GLN A 228 7.95 6.14 1.27
CA GLN A 228 8.02 5.20 0.15
C GLN A 228 9.15 5.62 -0.77
N HIS A 229 9.97 4.65 -1.17
CA HIS A 229 11.08 4.87 -2.10
C HIS A 229 10.67 4.57 -3.53
N TYR A 230 11.53 4.92 -4.48
CA TYR A 230 11.30 4.55 -5.87
C TYR A 230 11.17 3.00 -5.99
N PRO A 231 10.17 2.47 -6.72
CA PRO A 231 9.76 1.08 -6.55
C PRO A 231 10.69 0.04 -7.21
N VAL A 232 11.75 0.49 -7.88
CA VAL A 232 12.79 -0.34 -8.51
C VAL A 232 14.15 0.32 -8.31
N GLN A 233 15.21 -0.49 -8.23
CA GLN A 233 16.56 0.05 -8.20
C GLN A 233 16.97 0.50 -9.61
N ILE A 234 17.03 1.82 -9.85
CA ILE A 234 17.37 2.42 -11.16
C ILE A 234 18.85 2.17 -11.53
N HIS A 235 19.72 1.92 -10.54
CA HIS A 235 21.14 1.66 -10.73
C HIS A 235 21.57 0.32 -10.12
N PRO A 236 21.19 -0.83 -10.71
CA PRO A 236 21.57 -2.14 -10.18
C PRO A 236 23.10 -2.34 -10.15
N ALA A 237 23.84 -1.64 -11.01
CA ALA A 237 25.30 -1.63 -11.04
C ALA A 237 25.95 -1.05 -9.76
N LYS A 238 25.21 -0.28 -8.94
CA LYS A 238 25.70 0.24 -7.66
C LYS A 238 25.59 -0.80 -6.53
N GLY A 239 25.09 -2.01 -6.82
CA GLY A 239 24.95 -3.10 -5.88
C GLY A 239 23.73 -2.95 -4.95
N PRO A 240 23.34 -4.03 -4.25
CA PRO A 240 22.14 -4.08 -3.41
C PRO A 240 22.19 -3.19 -2.16
N GLY A 241 23.35 -2.64 -1.80
CA GLY A 241 23.52 -1.72 -0.67
C GLY A 241 23.39 -0.24 -1.02
N PHE A 242 23.06 0.11 -2.27
CA PHE A 242 22.86 1.51 -2.66
C PHE A 242 21.44 1.96 -2.30
N ASP A 243 21.35 3.02 -1.49
CA ASP A 243 20.08 3.62 -1.09
C ASP A 243 19.25 4.02 -2.32
N VAL A 244 18.03 3.49 -2.40
CA VAL A 244 17.07 3.90 -3.41
C VAL A 244 16.47 5.22 -2.96
N ALA A 245 16.42 6.21 -3.84
CA ALA A 245 15.96 7.54 -3.47
C ALA A 245 14.48 7.53 -3.02
N PRO A 246 14.11 8.31 -1.99
CA PRO A 246 12.72 8.52 -1.58
C PRO A 246 11.86 9.01 -2.75
N LEU A 247 10.66 8.47 -2.89
CA LEU A 247 9.70 8.88 -3.91
C LEU A 247 8.64 9.80 -3.29
N TYR A 248 7.95 9.32 -2.25
CA TYR A 248 6.89 10.09 -1.60
C TYR A 248 6.75 9.72 -0.13
N MET A 249 6.09 10.59 0.64
CA MET A 249 5.57 10.27 1.96
C MET A 249 4.08 10.59 2.03
N ASN A 250 3.34 9.85 2.83
CA ASN A 250 1.97 10.17 3.22
C ASN A 250 1.98 10.56 4.70
N SER A 251 1.40 11.71 5.05
CA SER A 251 1.52 12.23 6.40
C SER A 251 0.50 13.33 6.74
N ASP A 252 -0.22 13.15 7.84
CA ASP A 252 -0.99 14.21 8.52
C ASP A 252 -0.09 15.36 9.05
N ASN A 253 1.20 15.08 9.22
CA ASN A 253 2.21 16.05 9.66
C ASN A 253 2.92 16.75 8.48
N ILE A 254 2.41 16.63 7.25
CA ILE A 254 2.98 17.24 6.03
C ILE A 254 3.31 18.73 6.18
N ILE A 255 2.55 19.48 6.98
CA ILE A 255 2.78 20.91 7.25
C ILE A 255 3.81 21.18 8.37
N LYS A 256 4.08 20.20 9.23
CA LYS A 256 5.00 20.33 10.38
C LYS A 256 6.42 19.91 10.03
N TRP A 257 6.58 18.97 9.10
CA TRP A 257 7.89 18.38 8.75
C TRP A 257 8.90 19.40 8.21
N GLY A 258 9.76 19.92 9.08
CA GLY A 258 10.85 20.85 8.72
C GLY A 258 10.73 22.26 9.32
N ARG A 259 9.64 22.60 10.03
CA ARG A 259 9.46 23.94 10.65
C ARG A 259 10.08 24.09 12.02
N GLU A 260 10.10 23.03 12.82
CA GLU A 260 10.34 23.12 14.26
C GLU A 260 11.83 23.23 14.66
N GLY A 261 12.74 23.42 13.70
CA GLY A 261 14.19 23.31 13.93
C GLY A 261 14.65 21.91 14.37
N ARG A 262 13.71 20.96 14.50
CA ARG A 262 13.96 19.55 14.77
C ARG A 262 14.56 18.91 13.53
N ARG A 263 15.67 18.22 13.74
CA ARG A 263 16.34 17.49 12.68
C ARG A 263 15.51 16.29 12.26
N LEU A 264 15.23 16.19 10.96
CA LEU A 264 14.55 15.05 10.37
C LEU A 264 15.55 14.02 9.90
N HIS A 265 15.22 12.77 10.16
CA HIS A 265 15.92 11.60 9.66
C HIS A 265 14.96 10.82 8.78
N ARG A 266 15.52 9.99 7.91
CA ARG A 266 14.79 8.99 7.16
C ARG A 266 15.49 7.64 7.24
N THR A 267 14.76 6.57 6.95
CA THR A 267 15.39 5.26 6.76
C THR A 267 15.93 5.14 5.33
N ALA A 268 17.03 4.41 5.18
CA ALA A 268 17.45 3.90 3.88
C ALA A 268 16.41 2.93 3.31
N ALA A 269 16.42 2.76 1.99
CA ALA A 269 15.63 1.76 1.30
C ALA A 269 16.07 0.34 1.69
N ARG A 270 15.12 -0.60 1.76
CA ARG A 270 15.38 -2.02 1.99
C ARG A 270 14.46 -2.90 1.14
N PRO A 271 14.84 -4.16 0.84
CA PRO A 271 13.99 -5.06 0.07
C PRO A 271 12.64 -5.30 0.75
N ALA A 272 11.54 -5.32 -0.03
CA ALA A 272 10.18 -5.58 0.46
C ALA A 272 10.04 -6.95 1.13
N GLU A 273 10.82 -7.93 0.70
CA GLU A 273 10.79 -9.30 1.23
C GLU A 273 11.44 -9.44 2.61
N LEU A 274 12.26 -8.47 3.04
CA LEU A 274 12.95 -8.53 4.32
C LEU A 274 11.94 -8.43 5.47
N TYR A 275 11.96 -9.42 6.36
CA TYR A 275 11.19 -9.40 7.59
C TYR A 275 12.11 -9.12 8.79
N PRO A 276 12.08 -7.92 9.39
CA PRO A 276 12.94 -7.59 10.52
C PRO A 276 12.49 -8.26 11.84
N GLY A 277 11.22 -8.67 11.92
CA GLY A 277 10.62 -9.29 13.11
C GLY A 277 9.27 -8.67 13.47
N SER A 278 8.69 -9.10 14.60
CA SER A 278 7.43 -8.57 15.12
C SER A 278 7.64 -7.28 15.93
N PHE A 279 6.83 -6.26 15.65
CA PHE A 279 6.75 -5.05 16.46
C PHE A 279 6.23 -5.33 17.88
N THR A 280 5.29 -6.27 18.01
CA THR A 280 4.73 -6.69 19.32
C THR A 280 5.82 -7.31 20.19
N ASP A 281 6.61 -8.24 19.64
CA ASP A 281 7.70 -8.89 20.38
C ASP A 281 8.79 -7.89 20.77
N ARG A 282 9.10 -6.93 19.88
CA ARG A 282 10.06 -5.85 20.13
C ARG A 282 9.49 -4.74 21.05
N LYS A 283 8.19 -4.76 21.35
CA LYS A 283 7.48 -3.73 22.13
C LYS A 283 7.66 -2.32 21.57
N LEU A 284 7.66 -2.21 20.24
CA LEU A 284 7.77 -0.94 19.52
C LEU A 284 6.41 -0.55 18.93
N LEU A 285 6.18 0.76 18.82
CA LEU A 285 5.04 1.25 18.06
C LEU A 285 5.20 0.89 16.58
N GLN A 286 4.09 0.63 15.89
CA GLN A 286 4.09 0.35 14.44
C GLN A 286 4.68 1.51 13.62
N THR A 287 4.69 2.72 14.21
CA THR A 287 5.33 3.92 13.64
C THR A 287 6.86 3.89 13.71
N CYS A 288 7.48 2.91 14.38
CA CYS A 288 8.92 2.84 14.68
C CYS A 288 9.61 1.62 14.04
N PRO A 289 9.84 1.59 12.72
CA PRO A 289 10.64 0.55 12.11
C PRO A 289 12.02 0.44 12.79
N PHE A 290 12.46 -0.80 12.92
CA PHE A 290 13.69 -1.21 13.56
C PHE A 290 14.51 -2.08 12.60
N ASP A 291 15.76 -2.31 13.01
CA ASP A 291 16.80 -2.93 12.18
C ASP A 291 16.91 -2.16 10.85
N VAL A 292 17.08 -0.84 10.96
CA VAL A 292 17.15 0.10 9.83
C VAL A 292 18.41 0.93 9.84
N THR A 293 18.96 1.20 8.66
CA THR A 293 19.93 2.26 8.46
C THR A 293 19.23 3.61 8.44
N THR A 294 19.71 4.56 9.24
CA THR A 294 19.15 5.90 9.37
C THR A 294 20.03 6.93 8.68
N LEU A 295 19.41 7.81 7.91
CA LEU A 295 20.06 8.82 7.09
C LEU A 295 19.49 10.20 7.40
N GLU A 296 20.31 11.23 7.25
CA GLU A 296 19.83 12.61 7.17
C GLU A 296 19.08 12.80 5.85
N LEU A 297 18.15 13.76 5.80
CA LEU A 297 17.55 14.15 4.54
C LEU A 297 18.61 14.78 3.62
N ALA A 298 18.57 14.40 2.35
CA ALA A 298 19.40 15.06 1.35
C ALA A 298 18.97 16.54 1.20
N PRO A 299 19.89 17.46 0.82
CA PRO A 299 19.55 18.87 0.67
C PRO A 299 18.34 19.14 -0.24
N LEU A 300 18.19 18.37 -1.32
CA LEU A 300 17.04 18.47 -2.22
C LEU A 300 15.73 18.01 -1.56
N GLU A 301 15.77 16.93 -0.78
CA GLU A 301 14.61 16.43 -0.04
C GLU A 301 14.13 17.47 0.98
N ALA A 302 15.06 18.06 1.73
CA ALA A 302 14.77 19.13 2.68
C ALA A 302 14.23 20.40 2.00
N MET A 303 14.78 20.77 0.84
CA MET A 303 14.31 21.91 0.05
C MET A 303 12.86 21.71 -0.43
N LEU A 304 12.50 20.52 -0.88
CA LEU A 304 11.13 20.21 -1.33
C LEU A 304 10.11 20.28 -0.18
N LEU A 305 10.48 19.83 1.02
CA LEU A 305 9.65 20.00 2.22
C LEU A 305 9.43 21.47 2.55
N ALA A 306 10.49 22.27 2.53
CA ALA A 306 10.40 23.71 2.79
C ALA A 306 9.53 24.42 1.73
N GLN A 307 9.66 24.04 0.45
CA GLN A 307 8.84 24.61 -0.62
C GLN A 307 7.35 24.29 -0.43
N ARG A 308 7.00 23.06 -0.02
CA ARG A 308 5.60 22.71 0.29
C ARG A 308 5.05 23.56 1.43
N GLN A 309 5.85 23.81 2.44
CA GLN A 309 5.46 24.65 3.58
C GLN A 309 5.22 26.10 3.17
N GLN A 310 6.07 26.65 2.30
CA GLN A 310 5.88 27.99 1.76
C GLN A 310 4.55 28.09 0.99
N LEU A 311 4.26 27.10 0.12
CA LEU A 311 2.99 27.06 -0.62
C LEU A 311 1.79 26.97 0.33
N TYR A 312 1.91 26.20 1.42
CA TYR A 312 0.87 26.16 2.44
C TYR A 312 0.66 27.52 3.10
N ASP A 313 1.73 28.24 3.48
CA ASP A 313 1.61 29.56 4.11
C ASP A 313 0.95 30.59 3.18
N GLU A 314 1.29 30.57 1.89
CA GLU A 314 0.67 31.42 0.88
C GLU A 314 -0.85 31.18 0.78
N VAL A 315 -1.26 29.91 0.70
CA VAL A 315 -2.69 29.53 0.60
C VAL A 315 -3.43 29.77 1.91
N ALA A 316 -2.81 29.50 3.06
CA ALA A 316 -3.41 29.74 4.37
C ALA A 316 -3.69 31.23 4.60
N GLY A 317 -2.80 32.10 4.12
CA GLY A 317 -3.02 33.55 4.08
C GLY A 317 -4.29 33.94 3.32
N TRP A 318 -4.56 33.31 2.17
CA TRP A 318 -5.78 33.58 1.39
C TRP A 318 -7.08 33.16 2.10
N ILE A 319 -7.05 32.05 2.84
CA ILE A 319 -8.21 31.60 3.62
C ILE A 319 -8.46 32.56 4.78
N GLY A 320 -7.40 33.02 5.46
CA GLY A 320 -7.46 34.05 6.50
C GLY A 320 -8.08 35.35 5.97
N GLU A 321 -7.66 35.82 4.81
CA GLU A 321 -8.18 37.03 4.16
C GLU A 321 -9.65 36.87 3.69
N ARG A 322 -10.04 35.69 3.20
CA ARG A 322 -11.42 35.43 2.73
C ARG A 322 -12.45 35.28 3.84
N SER A 323 -12.03 35.04 5.08
CA SER A 323 -12.94 35.06 6.24
C SER A 323 -13.48 36.46 6.57
N GLY A 324 -12.98 37.51 5.90
CA GLY A 324 -13.43 38.89 6.08
C GLY A 324 -14.58 39.38 5.20
N THR A 325 -14.93 38.76 4.06
CA THR A 325 -15.76 39.48 3.06
C THR A 325 -16.62 38.67 2.07
N TRP A 326 -17.06 37.42 2.32
CA TRP A 326 -17.92 36.72 1.32
C TRP A 326 -19.07 35.85 1.86
N TRP A 327 -19.71 36.23 2.96
CA TRP A 327 -21.06 35.71 3.32
C TRP A 327 -21.92 36.77 4.02
N ALA A 328 -22.28 37.84 3.29
CA ALA A 328 -23.40 38.71 3.63
C ALA A 328 -24.51 38.54 2.59
#